data_AF-A0A3M1ASK0-F1
#
_entry.id   AF-A0A3M1ASK0-F1
#
_cell.length_a   1.000
_cell.length_b   1.000
_cell.length_c   1.000
_cell.angle_alpha   90.00
_cell.angle_beta   90.00
_cell.angle_gamma   90.00
#
_symmetry.space_group_name_H-M   'P 1'
#
loop_
_entity.id
_entity.type
_entity.pdbx_description
1 polymer ?
#
loop_
_entity_poly.entity_id
_entity_poly.type
_entity_poly.pdbx_seq_one_letter_code
_entity_poly.pdbx_strand_id
1 'polypeptide(L)' 'MSKPSGKQPRVADYSQASAAERESVIKILEQKLELLKKRRGSESLDELERDIEHFKTKIRAGGIIAGKEFEKLVRLFRI' A
#
# COMPACT_ATOMS: atom_id res chain seq x y z
N MET A 1 -22.19 22.52 -21.21
CA MET A 1 -20.76 22.29 -20.96
C MET A 1 -20.61 21.03 -20.11
N SER A 2 -20.03 19.97 -20.67
CA SER A 2 -19.90 18.66 -20.01
C SER A 2 -18.89 18.74 -18.87
N LYS A 3 -19.30 18.40 -17.65
CA LYS A 3 -18.37 18.17 -16.52
C LYS A 3 -17.45 17.02 -16.90
N PRO A 4 -16.12 17.13 -16.75
CA PRO A 4 -15.27 15.96 -16.87
C PRO A 4 -15.50 15.12 -15.61
N SER A 5 -16.31 14.05 -15.73
CA SER A 5 -16.29 12.94 -14.79
C SER A 5 -14.99 12.15 -14.99
N GLY A 6 -13.85 12.82 -14.81
CA GLY A 6 -12.55 12.18 -14.77
C GLY A 6 -12.47 11.44 -13.45
N LYS A 7 -12.76 10.13 -13.47
CA LYS A 7 -12.39 9.26 -12.34
C LYS A 7 -10.93 9.54 -12.06
N GLN A 8 -10.61 10.10 -10.89
CA GLN A 8 -9.23 10.28 -10.47
C GLN A 8 -8.51 8.94 -10.65
N PRO A 9 -7.31 8.92 -11.25
CA PRO A 9 -6.57 7.68 -11.39
C PRO A 9 -6.42 7.04 -9.99
N ARG A 10 -6.79 5.76 -9.89
CA ARG A 10 -6.59 4.94 -8.68
C ARG A 10 -5.09 4.64 -8.57
N VAL A 11 -4.35 5.63 -8.07
CA VAL A 11 -2.89 5.63 -8.05
C VAL A 11 -2.38 6.16 -6.71
N ALA A 12 -1.35 5.52 -6.19
CA ALA A 12 -0.49 6.04 -5.14
C ALA A 12 0.88 6.29 -5.77
N ASP A 13 1.25 7.56 -5.92
CA ASP A 13 2.50 7.99 -6.53
C ASP A 13 3.46 8.46 -5.44
N TYR A 14 4.57 7.75 -5.29
CA TYR A 14 5.61 8.07 -4.31
C TYR A 14 6.83 8.76 -4.94
N SER A 15 6.81 9.06 -6.25
CA SER A 15 7.95 9.64 -6.97
C SER A 15 8.36 11.01 -6.42
N GLN A 16 7.38 11.80 -5.98
CA GLN A 16 7.59 13.12 -5.38
C GLN A 16 7.71 13.09 -3.85
N ALA A 17 7.45 11.94 -3.21
CA ALA A 17 7.58 11.80 -1.76
C ALA A 17 9.05 11.72 -1.35
N SER A 18 9.41 12.34 -0.24
CA SER A 18 10.73 12.21 0.38
C SER A 18 10.97 10.80 0.92
N ALA A 19 12.24 10.46 1.15
CA ALA A 19 12.60 9.18 1.77
C ALA A 19 11.94 8.99 3.15
N ALA A 20 11.83 10.06 3.94
CA ALA A 20 11.19 10.02 5.25
C ALA A 20 9.68 9.76 5.18
N GLU A 21 8.99 10.37 4.20
CA GLU A 21 7.57 10.11 3.96
C GLU A 21 7.34 8.68 3.49
N ARG A 22 8.17 8.18 2.56
CA ARG A 22 8.12 6.79 2.07
C ARG A 22 8.31 5.79 3.22
N GLU A 23 9.32 6.00 4.06
CA GLU A 23 9.55 5.14 5.23
C GLU A 23 8.42 5.22 6.26
N SER A 24 7.80 6.38 6.44
CA SER A 24 6.65 6.52 7.33
C SER A 24 5.46 5.67 6.85
N VAL A 25 5.19 5.65 5.54
CA VAL A 25 4.15 4.81 4.95
C VAL A 25 4.48 3.32 5.10
N ILE A 26 5.74 2.95 4.90
CA ILE A 26 6.23 1.57 5.10
C ILE A 26 5.99 1.12 6.55
N LYS A 27 6.34 1.95 7.53
CA LYS A 27 6.10 1.64 8.95
C LYS A 27 4.64 1.40 9.25
N ILE A 28 3.73 2.16 8.64
CA ILE A 28 2.28 1.94 8.83
C ILE A 28 1.87 0.56 8.29
N LEU A 29 2.37 0.16 7.11
CA LEU A 29 2.08 -1.16 6.54
C LEU A 29 2.60 -2.29 7.44
N GLU A 30 3.81 -2.16 7.97
CA GLU A 30 4.39 -3.13 8.91
C GLU A 30 3.60 -3.23 10.21
N GLN A 31 3.19 -2.09 10.79
CA GLN A 31 2.35 -2.09 11.99
C GLN A 31 1.01 -2.79 11.76
N LYS A 32 0.39 -2.61 10.58
CA LYS A 32 -0.85 -3.30 10.21
C LYS A 32 -0.66 -4.80 10.09
N LEU A 33 0.44 -5.25 9.49
CA LEU A 33 0.79 -6.67 9.43
C LEU A 33 0.93 -7.28 10.82
N GLU A 34 1.66 -6.60 11.72
CA GLU A 34 1.85 -7.07 13.10
C GLU A 34 0.53 -7.14 13.87
N LEU A 35 -0.37 -6.17 13.68
CA LEU A 35 -1.71 -6.22 14.26
C LEU A 35 -2.52 -7.40 13.73
N LEU A 36 -2.37 -7.75 12.45
CA LEU A 36 -3.04 -8.88 11.82
C LEU A 36 -2.52 -10.22 12.31
N LYS A 37 -1.20 -10.37 12.42
CA LYS A 37 -0.54 -11.53 13.04
C LYS A 37 -1.09 -11.81 14.42
N LYS A 38 -1.22 -10.76 15.24
CA LYS A 38 -1.78 -10.85 16.60
C LYS A 38 -3.26 -11.25 16.61
N ARG A 39 -4.05 -10.85 15.60
CA ARG A 39 -5.52 -11.06 15.56
C ARG A 39 -5.95 -12.39 14.96
N ARG A 40 -5.31 -12.84 13.87
CA ARG A 40 -5.79 -13.98 13.06
C ARG A 40 -5.02 -15.28 13.29
N GLY A 41 -3.91 -15.24 14.03
CA GLY A 41 -2.97 -16.36 14.05
C GLY A 41 -2.24 -16.51 12.71
N SER A 42 -1.19 -17.31 12.69
CA SER A 42 -0.21 -17.39 11.60
C SER A 42 -0.73 -18.06 10.32
N GLU A 43 -1.89 -18.72 10.35
CA GLU A 43 -2.28 -19.73 9.35
C GLU A 43 -2.70 -19.20 7.97
N SER A 44 -2.72 -17.87 7.73
CA SER A 44 -3.05 -17.33 6.40
C SER A 44 -2.51 -15.92 6.15
N LEU A 45 -1.26 -15.64 6.53
CA LEU A 45 -0.65 -14.31 6.30
C LEU A 45 0.46 -14.30 5.24
N ASP A 46 0.90 -15.44 4.73
CA ASP A 46 2.01 -15.50 3.75
C ASP A 46 1.77 -14.66 2.50
N GLU A 47 0.56 -14.69 1.93
CA GLU A 47 0.20 -13.84 0.78
C GLU A 47 0.23 -12.36 1.15
N LEU A 48 -0.22 -12.02 2.37
CA LEU A 48 -0.24 -10.65 2.88
C LEU A 48 1.18 -10.11 3.11
N GLU A 49 2.07 -10.94 3.66
CA GLU A 49 3.47 -10.60 3.87
C GLU A 49 4.18 -10.35 2.54
N ARG A 50 3.95 -11.20 1.54
CA ARG A 50 4.50 -11.01 0.18
C ARG A 50 3.98 -9.73 -0.46
N ASP A 51 2.68 -9.47 -0.37
CA ASP A 51 2.08 -8.24 -0.90
C ASP A 51 2.68 -7.00 -0.19
N ILE A 52 2.88 -7.04 1.13
CA ILE A 52 3.48 -5.94 1.89
C ILE A 52 4.95 -5.73 1.52
N GLU A 53 5.77 -6.79 1.42
CA GLU A 53 7.16 -6.67 0.98
C GLU A 53 7.29 -6.09 -0.43
N HIS A 54 6.39 -6.49 -1.34
CA HIS A 54 6.32 -5.94 -2.68
C HIS A 54 6.02 -4.43 -2.65
N PHE A 55 5.03 -4.00 -1.86
CA PHE A 55 4.70 -2.59 -1.72
C PHE A 55 5.82 -1.80 -1.05
N LYS A 56 6.47 -2.34 -0.01
CA LYS A 56 7.63 -1.70 0.63
C LYS A 56 8.73 -1.41 -0.37
N THR A 57 9.07 -2.40 -1.20
CA THR A 57 10.08 -2.26 -2.24
C THR A 57 9.72 -1.15 -3.23
N LYS A 58 8.48 -1.13 -3.74
CA LYS A 58 8.02 -0.07 -4.66
C LYS A 58 8.00 1.31 -4.01
N ILE A 59 7.47 1.43 -2.79
CA ILE A 59 7.35 2.70 -2.07
C ILE A 59 8.74 3.29 -1.79
N ARG A 60 9.67 2.46 -1.29
CA ARG A 60 11.05 2.88 -1.00
C ARG A 60 11.76 3.40 -2.26
N ALA A 61 11.55 2.74 -3.40
CA ALA A 61 12.07 3.17 -4.69
C ALA A 61 11.40 4.45 -5.25
N GLY A 62 10.33 4.96 -4.64
CA GLY A 62 9.55 6.08 -5.17
C GLY A 62 8.69 5.69 -6.36
N GLY A 63 8.30 4.42 -6.43
CA GLY A 63 7.49 3.87 -7.50
C GLY A 63 6.04 4.33 -7.47
N ILE A 64 5.33 4.00 -8.54
CA ILE A 64 3.90 4.25 -8.71
C ILE A 64 3.15 2.93 -8.51
N ILE A 65 2.12 2.95 -7.67
CA ILE A 65 1.23 1.81 -7.42
C ILE A 65 -0.14 2.16 -7.99
N ALA A 66 -0.61 1.40 -8.99
CA ALA A 66 -1.83 1.72 -9.74
C ALA A 66 -2.71 0.49 -9.98
N GLY A 67 -3.97 0.73 -10.37
CA GLY A 67 -4.89 -0.33 -10.80
C GLY A 67 -5.15 -1.37 -9.72
N LYS A 68 -4.99 -2.67 -10.05
CA LYS A 68 -5.23 -3.77 -9.10
C LYS A 68 -4.29 -3.73 -7.90
N GLU A 69 -3.06 -3.27 -8.09
CA GLU A 69 -2.08 -3.14 -7.00
C GLU A 69 -2.49 -2.03 -6.02
N PHE A 70 -3.03 -0.92 -6.53
CA PHE A 70 -3.59 0.13 -5.69
C PHE A 70 -4.79 -0.37 -4.88
N GLU A 71 -5.67 -1.17 -5.48
CA GLU A 71 -6.80 -1.76 -4.75
C GLU A 71 -6.34 -2.71 -3.64
N LYS A 72 -5.30 -3.51 -3.88
CA LYS A 72 -4.65 -4.33 -2.86
C LYS A 72 -4.06 -3.47 -1.74
N LEU A 73 -3.30 -2.44 -2.08
CA LEU A 73 -2.71 -1.51 -1.12
C LEU A 73 -3.77 -0.85 -0.23
N VAL A 74 -4.86 -0.35 -0.82
CA VAL A 74 -5.97 0.26 -0.06
C VAL A 74 -6.65 -0.75 0.86
N ARG A 75 -6.79 -2.02 0.44
CA ARG A 75 -7.31 -3.07 1.33
C ARG A 75 -6.42 -3.26 2.55
N LEU A 76 -5.10 -3.23 2.41
CA LEU A 76 -4.16 -3.33 3.54
C LEU A 76 -4.35 -2.23 4.58
N PHE A 77 -4.58 -0.98 4.14
CA PHE A 77 -4.81 0.15 5.04
C PHE A 77 -6.16 0.12 5.76
N ARG A 78 -7.14 -0.61 5.22
CA ARG A 78 -8.51 -0.69 5.76
C ARG A 78 -8.70 -1.74 6.85
N ILE A 79 -7.70 -2.54 7.13
CA ILE A 79 -7.72 -3.61 8.15
C ILE A 79 -7.55 -3.03 9.56
#